data_AF-A0A7W1FZ53-F1
#
_entry.id   AF-A0A7W1FZ53-F1
#
_cell.length_a   1.000
_cell.length_b   1.000
_cell.length_c   1.000
_cell.angle_alpha   90.00
_cell.angle_beta   90.00
_cell.angle_gamma   90.00
#
_symmetry.space_group_name_H-M   'P 1'
#
loop_
_entity.id
_entity.type
_entity.pdbx_description
1 polymer ?
#
loop_
_entity_poly.entity_id
_entity_poly.type
_entity_poly.pdbx_seq_one_letter_code
_entity_poly.pdbx_strand_id
1 'polypeptide(L)'
;VKAIGWYIEEYGVAQISMNLTNINITPVHIAFEEVCKKSNERGIRVTGSELVGLIPLKALLDAGQYFLKKQSRSTGVSEKELIKIAVKSLGLNDLAPFKAEERIIEYLLKSNGNSKLISMTLSDFADETASESPAPGGGSISAYIGVLGISLGTMVANLSSHKPGWDDRWKVFSDWAKKGQEYKNELLKLVDEDTNAFNKIMIAFSLPKGSDEEKKIRTATIQEATKHATEVPFKVMQLAYGSMEVIKAMAETGNPNSVSDAGVGALCARSAVMGAFLNVKINAASLTDKAFAEQLISKGNVLENNAQQLEKEILSIVNAKI
;
A
#
# COMPACT_ATOMS: atom_id res chain seq x y z
N VAL A 1 6.53 -12.95 28.74
CA VAL A 1 6.67 -11.59 29.33
C VAL A 1 7.47 -11.70 30.61
N LYS A 2 8.40 -10.77 30.87
CA LYS A 2 9.06 -10.60 32.17
C LYS A 2 8.83 -9.16 32.60
N ALA A 3 8.29 -8.92 33.79
CA ALA A 3 7.93 -7.57 34.23
C ALA A 3 8.27 -7.34 35.71
N ILE A 4 8.55 -6.08 36.05
CA ILE A 4 8.80 -5.59 37.41
C ILE A 4 8.04 -4.28 37.62
N GLY A 5 7.64 -4.00 38.86
CA GLY A 5 7.13 -2.69 39.25
C GLY A 5 8.24 -1.85 39.86
N TRP A 6 8.29 -0.57 39.53
CA TRP A 6 9.21 0.39 40.14
C TRP A 6 8.62 1.81 40.06
N TYR A 7 9.17 2.74 40.85
CA TYR A 7 8.70 4.12 40.93
C TYR A 7 9.73 5.05 40.32
N ILE A 8 9.30 5.93 39.41
CA ILE A 8 10.16 6.92 38.77
C ILE A 8 9.99 8.24 39.49
N GLU A 9 10.95 8.57 40.37
CA GLU A 9 10.88 9.77 41.22
C GLU A 9 10.78 11.07 40.42
N GLU A 10 11.50 11.19 39.30
CA GLU A 10 11.52 12.38 38.44
C GLU A 10 10.13 12.75 37.89
N TYR A 11 9.31 11.74 37.57
CA TYR A 11 7.97 11.94 37.02
C TYR A 11 6.87 11.77 38.08
N GLY A 12 7.20 11.31 39.29
CA GLY A 12 6.21 11.03 40.33
C GLY A 12 5.20 9.94 39.95
N VAL A 13 5.62 8.96 39.15
CA VAL A 13 4.73 7.89 38.64
C VAL A 13 5.28 6.50 38.98
N ALA A 14 4.37 5.57 39.27
CA ALA A 14 4.68 4.15 39.31
C ALA A 14 4.64 3.58 37.89
N GLN A 15 5.63 2.75 37.54
CA GLN A 15 5.74 2.11 36.24
C GLN A 15 5.81 0.59 36.38
N ILE A 16 5.12 -0.11 35.48
CA ILE A 16 5.34 -1.54 35.23
C ILE A 16 6.32 -1.64 34.06
N SER A 17 7.59 -1.88 34.37
CA SER A 17 8.61 -2.12 33.35
C SER A 17 8.51 -3.56 32.87
N MET A 18 8.44 -3.75 31.55
CA MET A 18 8.24 -5.07 30.96
C MET A 18 9.12 -5.34 29.75
N ASN A 19 9.61 -6.58 29.66
CA ASN A 19 10.26 -7.13 28.49
C ASN A 19 9.33 -8.14 27.81
N LEU A 20 8.93 -7.82 26.57
CA LEU A 20 8.19 -8.72 25.69
C LEU A 20 9.17 -9.60 24.91
N THR A 21 9.43 -10.79 25.43
CA THR A 21 10.41 -11.73 24.87
C THR A 21 10.02 -12.30 23.50
N ASN A 22 8.72 -12.31 23.17
CA ASN A 22 8.22 -12.68 21.85
C ASN A 22 6.90 -11.97 21.57
N ILE A 23 6.96 -10.93 20.73
CA ILE A 23 5.81 -10.09 20.37
C ILE A 23 4.77 -10.79 19.49
N ASN A 24 5.11 -11.94 18.88
CA ASN A 24 4.14 -12.73 18.13
C ASN A 24 3.27 -13.60 19.06
N ILE A 25 3.74 -13.90 20.28
CA ILE A 25 2.99 -14.64 21.30
C ILE A 25 2.25 -13.67 22.23
N THR A 26 2.92 -12.61 22.68
CA THR A 26 2.30 -11.55 23.47
C THR A 26 2.51 -10.20 22.79
N PRO A 27 1.54 -9.75 21.97
CA PRO A 27 1.60 -8.46 21.32
C PRO A 27 1.58 -7.29 22.32
N VAL A 28 2.18 -6.16 21.92
CA VAL A 28 2.30 -4.95 22.75
C VAL A 28 0.95 -4.45 23.29
N HIS A 29 -0.08 -4.45 22.45
CA HIS A 29 -1.42 -3.99 22.81
C HIS A 29 -2.12 -4.93 23.79
N ILE A 30 -1.86 -6.24 23.72
CA ILE A 30 -2.41 -7.21 24.67
C ILE A 30 -1.76 -7.06 26.04
N ALA A 31 -0.44 -6.87 26.08
CA ALA A 31 0.27 -6.61 27.33
C ALA A 31 -0.21 -5.31 28.00
N PHE A 32 -0.37 -4.25 27.23
CA PHE A 32 -0.90 -2.97 27.70
C PHE A 32 -2.34 -3.09 28.23
N GLU A 33 -3.23 -3.73 27.47
CA GLU A 33 -4.63 -3.94 27.86
C GLU A 33 -4.78 -4.77 29.14
N GLU A 34 -3.95 -5.81 29.31
CA GLU A 34 -3.97 -6.61 30.54
C GLU A 34 -3.51 -5.78 31.75
N VAL A 35 -2.51 -4.90 31.59
CA VAL A 35 -2.12 -3.95 32.63
C VAL A 35 -3.26 -2.98 32.94
N CYS A 36 -3.89 -2.39 31.93
CA CYS A 36 -5.06 -1.50 32.11
C CYS A 36 -6.19 -2.20 32.87
N LYS A 37 -6.53 -3.44 32.48
CA LYS A 37 -7.55 -4.25 33.13
C LYS A 37 -7.21 -4.50 34.60
N LYS A 38 -5.98 -4.97 34.89
CA LYS A 38 -5.54 -5.29 36.26
C LYS A 38 -5.43 -4.07 37.16
N SER A 39 -5.08 -2.91 36.60
CA SER A 39 -5.05 -1.63 37.32
C SER A 39 -6.47 -1.15 37.64
N ASN A 40 -7.38 -1.23 36.67
CA ASN A 40 -8.79 -0.84 36.86
C ASN A 40 -9.48 -1.71 37.92
N GLU A 41 -9.21 -3.02 37.97
CA GLU A 41 -9.67 -3.93 39.03
C GLU A 41 -9.25 -3.48 40.45
N ARG A 42 -8.22 -2.62 40.56
CA ARG A 42 -7.69 -2.05 41.81
C ARG A 42 -8.04 -0.58 42.01
N GLY A 43 -8.86 0.01 41.14
CA GLY A 43 -9.19 1.44 41.19
C GLY A 43 -8.05 2.36 40.74
N ILE A 44 -7.02 1.83 40.08
CA ILE A 44 -5.87 2.60 39.57
C ILE A 44 -6.04 2.82 38.08
N ARG A 45 -5.77 4.04 37.61
CA ARG A 45 -5.79 4.39 36.19
C ARG A 45 -4.38 4.35 35.61
N VAL A 46 -4.21 3.65 34.49
CA VAL A 46 -3.00 3.75 33.66
C VAL A 46 -3.05 5.05 32.87
N THR A 47 -2.00 5.87 32.94
CA THR A 47 -1.91 7.18 32.25
C THR A 47 -1.41 7.05 30.82
N GLY A 48 -0.47 6.13 30.59
CA GLY A 48 0.08 5.86 29.27
C GLY A 48 1.18 4.79 29.32
N SER A 49 2.06 4.81 28.33
CA SER A 49 3.22 3.92 28.28
C SER A 49 4.41 4.58 27.60
N GLU A 50 5.56 3.96 27.70
CA GLU A 50 6.77 4.37 27.00
C GLU A 50 7.39 3.15 26.31
N LEU A 51 7.89 3.36 25.11
CA LEU A 51 8.74 2.39 24.42
C LEU A 51 10.21 2.74 24.67
N VAL A 52 10.93 1.84 25.33
CA VAL A 52 12.39 1.92 25.45
C VAL A 52 13.03 1.18 24.28
N GLY A 53 13.82 1.90 23.47
CA GLY A 53 14.52 1.34 22.30
C GLY A 53 13.71 1.41 21.01
N LEU A 54 13.83 0.35 20.20
CA LEU A 54 13.21 0.26 18.87
C LEU A 54 12.10 -0.80 18.85
N ILE A 55 11.10 -0.60 17.99
CA ILE A 55 9.99 -1.52 17.80
C ILE A 55 9.83 -1.90 16.32
N PRO A 56 9.49 -3.17 15.99
CA PRO A 56 9.11 -3.53 14.63
C PRO A 56 7.80 -2.84 14.22
N LEU A 57 7.73 -2.35 12.98
CA LEU A 57 6.57 -1.70 12.38
C LEU A 57 5.31 -2.55 12.55
N LYS A 58 5.43 -3.86 12.31
CA LYS A 58 4.33 -4.81 12.43
C LYS A 58 3.65 -4.75 13.81
N ALA A 59 4.40 -4.58 14.90
CA ALA A 59 3.83 -4.54 16.24
C ALA A 59 2.89 -3.35 16.45
N LEU A 60 3.24 -2.19 15.87
CA LEU A 60 2.40 -1.00 15.90
C LEU A 60 1.22 -1.12 14.92
N LEU A 61 1.42 -1.71 13.74
CA LEU A 61 0.33 -1.98 12.81
C LEU A 61 -0.74 -2.90 13.42
N ASP A 62 -0.30 -3.99 14.07
CA ASP A 62 -1.19 -4.93 14.75
C ASP A 62 -1.93 -4.25 15.92
N ALA A 63 -1.24 -3.39 16.69
CA ALA A 63 -1.86 -2.59 17.74
C ALA A 63 -2.91 -1.61 17.19
N GLY A 64 -2.59 -0.88 16.13
CA GLY A 64 -3.53 0.04 15.49
C GLY A 64 -4.78 -0.66 14.99
N GLN A 65 -4.62 -1.82 14.34
CA GLN A 65 -5.74 -2.66 13.91
C GLN A 65 -6.57 -3.17 15.08
N TYR A 66 -5.92 -3.61 16.16
CA TYR A 66 -6.60 -4.07 17.38
C TYR A 66 -7.50 -2.97 17.97
N PHE A 67 -6.96 -1.77 18.16
CA PHE A 67 -7.73 -0.67 18.77
C PHE A 67 -8.84 -0.14 17.86
N LEU A 68 -8.66 -0.14 16.53
CA LEU A 68 -9.73 0.18 15.59
C LEU A 68 -10.87 -0.84 15.65
N LYS A 69 -10.55 -2.15 15.68
CA LYS A 69 -11.55 -3.21 15.85
C LYS A 69 -12.32 -3.07 17.16
N LYS A 70 -11.63 -2.76 18.27
CA LYS A 70 -12.24 -2.52 19.58
C LYS A 70 -13.23 -1.33 19.53
N GLN A 71 -12.99 -0.35 18.67
CA GLN A 71 -13.86 0.80 18.45
C GLN A 71 -14.93 0.58 17.38
N SER A 72 -15.04 -0.63 16.81
CA SER A 72 -15.89 -0.92 15.64
C SER A 72 -15.62 0.02 14.47
N ARG A 73 -14.33 0.31 14.21
CA ARG A 73 -13.88 1.20 13.13
C ARG A 73 -13.08 0.45 12.09
N SER A 74 -13.16 0.94 10.84
CA SER A 74 -12.46 0.35 9.71
C SER A 74 -10.95 0.24 9.95
N THR A 75 -10.41 -0.95 9.70
CA THR A 75 -8.96 -1.21 9.69
C THR A 75 -8.32 -0.94 8.33
N GLY A 76 -9.11 -0.64 7.31
CA GLY A 76 -8.65 -0.33 5.95
C GLY A 76 -8.16 1.10 5.77
N VAL A 77 -7.41 1.61 6.74
CA VAL A 77 -6.81 2.95 6.75
C VAL A 77 -5.32 2.89 6.38
N SER A 78 -4.69 4.05 6.21
CA SER A 78 -3.26 4.11 5.87
C SER A 78 -2.38 3.58 6.99
N GLU A 79 -1.17 3.13 6.65
CA GLU A 79 -0.13 2.74 7.62
C GLU A 79 0.12 3.85 8.65
N LYS A 80 0.22 5.11 8.20
CA LYS A 80 0.40 6.28 9.07
C LYS A 80 -0.76 6.43 10.06
N GLU A 81 -1.99 6.21 9.62
CA GLU A 81 -3.15 6.26 10.53
C GLU A 81 -3.14 5.09 11.52
N LEU A 82 -2.78 3.87 11.10
CA LEU A 82 -2.63 2.73 12.03
C LEU A 82 -1.58 3.02 13.11
N ILE A 83 -0.42 3.55 12.74
CA ILE A 83 0.63 3.95 13.70
C ILE A 83 0.11 5.02 14.64
N LYS A 84 -0.55 6.06 14.12
CA LYS A 84 -1.12 7.15 14.93
C LYS A 84 -2.15 6.62 15.94
N ILE A 85 -3.01 5.69 15.54
CA ILE A 85 -3.98 5.05 16.45
C ILE A 85 -3.24 4.23 17.50
N ALA A 86 -2.25 3.42 17.12
CA ALA A 86 -1.45 2.64 18.07
C ALA A 86 -0.78 3.55 19.11
N VAL A 87 -0.10 4.62 18.67
CA VAL A 87 0.58 5.58 19.53
C VAL A 87 -0.39 6.24 20.51
N LYS A 88 -1.55 6.68 20.04
CA LYS A 88 -2.57 7.29 20.89
C LYS A 88 -3.17 6.29 21.89
N SER A 89 -3.56 5.11 21.42
CA SER A 89 -4.24 4.12 22.25
C SER A 89 -3.34 3.43 23.28
N LEU A 90 -2.04 3.30 22.98
CA LEU A 90 -1.04 2.82 23.93
C LEU A 90 -0.52 3.94 24.85
N GLY A 91 -0.85 5.21 24.58
CA GLY A 91 -0.33 6.34 25.33
C GLY A 91 1.18 6.50 25.21
N LEU A 92 1.77 6.17 24.05
CA LEU A 92 3.24 6.23 23.84
C LEU A 92 3.84 7.64 23.90
N ASN A 93 2.99 8.67 24.00
CA ASN A 93 3.36 10.07 24.12
C ASN A 93 3.30 10.60 25.57
N ASP A 94 3.00 9.76 26.57
CA ASP A 94 2.68 10.21 27.94
C ASP A 94 3.90 10.81 28.65
N LEU A 95 5.07 10.18 28.54
CA LEU A 95 6.32 10.67 29.14
C LEU A 95 7.11 11.59 28.20
N ALA A 96 7.17 11.26 26.91
CA ALA A 96 7.89 12.03 25.90
C ALA A 96 7.27 11.82 24.50
N PRO A 97 7.49 12.74 23.54
CA PRO A 97 6.99 12.58 22.17
C PRO A 97 7.52 11.31 21.49
N PHE A 98 6.61 10.49 20.98
CA PHE A 98 6.92 9.35 20.13
C PHE A 98 7.15 9.79 18.69
N LYS A 99 8.40 9.71 18.25
CA LYS A 99 8.79 9.96 16.85
C LYS A 99 8.94 8.64 16.11
N ALA A 100 8.02 8.35 15.19
CA ALA A 100 7.97 7.07 14.49
C ALA A 100 9.26 6.80 13.70
N GLU A 101 9.84 7.85 13.11
CA GLU A 101 11.05 7.82 12.30
C GLU A 101 12.31 7.43 13.11
N GLU A 102 12.30 7.68 14.42
CA GLU A 102 13.41 7.38 15.33
C GLU A 102 13.20 6.07 16.10
N ARG A 103 11.97 5.53 16.14
CA ARG A 103 11.59 4.40 17.00
C ARG A 103 11.22 3.13 16.22
N ILE A 104 10.79 3.25 14.97
CA ILE A 104 10.39 2.10 14.15
C ILE A 104 11.60 1.59 13.36
N ILE A 105 11.94 0.31 13.52
CA ILE A 105 13.12 -0.33 12.90
C ILE A 105 13.10 -0.16 11.38
N GLU A 106 11.98 -0.48 10.73
CA GLU A 106 11.83 -0.42 9.28
C GLU A 106 11.87 1.01 8.74
N TYR A 107 11.55 2.02 9.55
CA TYR A 107 11.67 3.42 9.15
C TYR A 107 13.12 3.89 9.24
N LEU A 108 13.85 3.49 10.28
CA LEU A 108 15.29 3.74 10.39
C LEU A 108 16.10 3.04 9.29
N LEU A 109 15.67 1.85 8.86
CA LEU A 109 16.32 1.08 7.79
C LEU A 109 15.96 1.56 6.38
N LYS A 110 14.90 2.36 6.21
CA LYS A 110 14.62 3.02 4.92
C LYS A 110 15.73 4.05 4.69
N SER A 111 16.80 3.61 4.05
CA SER A 111 17.91 4.46 3.62
C SER A 111 17.39 5.62 2.76
N ASN A 112 17.98 6.81 2.94
CA ASN A 112 17.77 8.02 2.13
C ASN A 112 18.27 7.87 0.66
N GLY A 113 18.27 6.65 0.11
CA GLY A 113 18.78 6.34 -1.23
C GLY A 113 17.75 6.63 -2.31
N ASN A 114 18.07 7.62 -3.15
CA ASN A 114 17.31 8.18 -4.29
C ASN A 114 15.85 8.52 -3.99
N SER A 115 15.49 9.80 -4.19
CA SER A 115 14.11 10.27 -4.08
C SER A 115 13.21 9.39 -4.94
N LYS A 116 12.37 8.58 -4.27
CA LYS A 116 11.37 7.76 -4.94
C LYS A 116 10.34 8.67 -5.59
N LEU A 117 9.84 8.31 -6.77
CA LEU A 117 8.77 9.06 -7.43
C LEU A 117 7.57 9.20 -6.50
N ILE A 118 7.27 8.16 -5.72
CA ILE A 118 6.16 8.17 -4.73
C ILE A 118 6.37 9.15 -3.56
N SER A 119 7.56 9.74 -3.42
CA SER A 119 7.87 10.73 -2.38
C SER A 119 7.77 12.18 -2.88
N MET A 120 7.62 12.38 -4.19
CA MET A 120 7.43 13.70 -4.80
C MET A 120 6.07 14.29 -4.45
N THR A 121 5.97 15.62 -4.50
CA THR A 121 4.65 16.27 -4.53
C THR A 121 3.96 15.98 -5.86
N LEU A 122 2.64 16.17 -5.93
CA LEU A 122 1.90 15.99 -7.19
C LEU A 122 2.40 16.94 -8.29
N SER A 123 2.79 18.16 -7.92
CA SER A 123 3.36 19.13 -8.86
C SER A 123 4.72 18.67 -9.37
N ASP A 124 5.63 18.28 -8.47
CA ASP A 124 6.97 17.83 -8.87
C ASP A 124 6.90 16.54 -9.71
N PHE A 125 5.99 15.61 -9.38
CA PHE A 125 5.79 14.40 -10.16
C PHE A 125 5.26 14.72 -11.58
N ALA A 126 4.38 15.71 -11.72
CA ALA A 126 3.89 16.16 -13.01
C ALA A 126 4.98 16.86 -13.83
N ASP A 127 5.75 17.76 -13.20
CA ASP A 127 6.85 18.48 -13.84
C ASP A 127 7.96 17.51 -14.29
N GLU A 128 8.31 16.54 -13.44
CA GLU A 128 9.29 15.49 -13.77
C GLU A 128 8.81 14.62 -14.94
N THR A 129 7.52 14.24 -14.96
CA THR A 129 6.93 13.47 -16.07
C THR A 129 6.91 14.26 -17.39
N ALA A 130 6.78 15.59 -17.31
CA ALA A 130 6.77 16.48 -18.47
C ALA A 130 8.18 16.91 -18.92
N SER A 131 9.23 16.46 -18.23
CA SER A 131 10.62 16.82 -18.52
C SER A 131 11.22 16.04 -19.70
N GLU A 132 12.49 16.34 -20.03
CA GLU A 132 13.27 15.56 -21.01
C GLU A 132 13.80 14.24 -20.42
N SER A 133 13.48 13.92 -19.16
CA SER A 133 13.88 12.67 -18.52
C SER A 133 13.15 11.47 -19.15
N PRO A 134 13.83 10.35 -19.44
CA PRO A 134 13.20 9.16 -19.99
C PRO A 134 12.31 8.40 -18.97
N ALA A 135 12.37 8.76 -17.68
CA ALA A 135 11.52 8.20 -16.63
C ALA A 135 11.24 9.27 -15.56
N PRO A 136 10.02 9.36 -14.98
CA PRO A 136 8.90 8.43 -15.09
C PRO A 136 8.21 8.45 -16.46
N GLY A 137 7.85 7.26 -16.95
CA GLY A 137 7.17 7.09 -18.23
C GLY A 137 5.70 6.67 -18.08
N GLY A 138 5.10 6.24 -19.19
CA GLY A 138 3.71 5.78 -19.21
C GLY A 138 3.42 4.61 -18.28
N GLY A 139 4.41 3.76 -17.96
CA GLY A 139 4.28 2.66 -17.00
C GLY A 139 4.08 3.15 -15.57
N SER A 140 4.97 4.01 -15.06
CA SER A 140 4.83 4.68 -13.75
C SER A 140 3.49 5.43 -13.63
N ILE A 141 3.10 6.16 -14.68
CA ILE A 141 1.82 6.88 -14.72
C ILE A 141 0.63 5.92 -14.67
N SER A 142 0.67 4.83 -15.43
CA SER A 142 -0.41 3.82 -15.41
C SER A 142 -0.54 3.16 -14.04
N ALA A 143 0.58 2.87 -13.37
CA ALA A 143 0.58 2.37 -12.00
C ALA A 143 -0.08 3.37 -11.04
N TYR A 144 0.29 4.66 -11.13
CA TYR A 144 -0.26 5.70 -10.25
C TYR A 144 -1.74 6.01 -10.54
N ILE A 145 -2.18 5.98 -11.79
CA ILE A 145 -3.62 6.06 -12.13
C ILE A 145 -4.38 4.90 -11.47
N GLY A 146 -3.80 3.69 -11.45
CA GLY A 146 -4.35 2.54 -10.74
C GLY A 146 -4.47 2.81 -9.23
N VAL A 147 -3.44 3.40 -8.62
CA VAL A 147 -3.44 3.84 -7.20
C VAL A 147 -4.60 4.80 -6.94
N LEU A 148 -4.81 5.80 -7.80
CA LEU A 148 -5.91 6.75 -7.65
C LEU A 148 -7.27 6.06 -7.76
N GLY A 149 -7.44 5.17 -8.73
CA GLY A 149 -8.68 4.42 -8.94
C GLY A 149 -9.09 3.59 -7.72
N ILE A 150 -8.17 2.77 -7.20
CA ILE A 150 -8.47 1.97 -5.99
C ILE A 150 -8.54 2.81 -4.72
N SER A 151 -7.86 3.95 -4.66
CA SER A 151 -7.97 4.87 -3.52
C SER A 151 -9.38 5.44 -3.39
N LEU A 152 -10.04 5.75 -4.50
CA LEU A 152 -11.46 6.14 -4.51
C LEU A 152 -12.37 5.00 -4.02
N GLY A 153 -12.21 3.78 -4.55
CA GLY A 153 -12.95 2.63 -4.04
C GLY A 153 -12.74 2.40 -2.53
N THR A 154 -11.50 2.52 -2.06
CA THR A 154 -11.14 2.41 -0.64
C THR A 154 -11.74 3.53 0.21
N MET A 155 -11.82 4.75 -0.33
CA MET A 155 -12.48 5.88 0.32
C MET A 155 -13.98 5.60 0.49
N VAL A 156 -14.66 5.15 -0.57
CA VAL A 156 -16.10 4.79 -0.49
C VAL A 156 -16.31 3.70 0.57
N ALA A 157 -15.44 2.69 0.63
CA ALA A 157 -15.50 1.65 1.66
C ALA A 157 -15.37 2.24 3.08
N ASN A 158 -14.38 3.12 3.31
CA ASN A 158 -14.21 3.75 4.61
C ASN A 158 -15.37 4.67 5.01
N LEU A 159 -15.93 5.44 4.06
CA LEU A 159 -17.13 6.25 4.29
C LEU A 159 -18.34 5.38 4.62
N SER A 160 -18.48 4.25 3.93
CA SER A 160 -19.57 3.28 4.15
C SER A 160 -19.48 2.62 5.53
N SER A 161 -18.27 2.29 5.98
CA SER A 161 -18.04 1.65 7.28
C SER A 161 -18.43 2.49 8.50
N HIS A 162 -18.56 3.81 8.34
CA HIS A 162 -18.95 4.74 9.41
C HIS A 162 -20.20 5.55 9.06
N LYS A 163 -21.00 5.05 8.12
CA LYS A 163 -22.27 5.69 7.78
C LYS A 163 -23.27 5.47 8.93
N PRO A 164 -23.88 6.54 9.49
CA PRO A 164 -24.88 6.38 10.54
C PRO A 164 -26.01 5.45 10.13
N GLY A 165 -26.38 4.51 11.01
CA GLY A 165 -27.42 3.52 10.75
C GLY A 165 -26.93 2.25 10.06
N TRP A 166 -25.63 2.15 9.71
CA TRP A 166 -24.98 0.95 9.16
C TRP A 166 -23.95 0.37 10.14
N ASP A 167 -24.14 0.63 11.44
CA ASP A 167 -23.23 0.27 12.51
C ASP A 167 -22.99 -1.24 12.64
N ASP A 168 -23.91 -2.08 12.17
CA ASP A 168 -23.78 -3.54 12.10
C ASP A 168 -22.95 -4.02 10.89
N ARG A 169 -22.80 -3.18 9.87
CA ARG A 169 -22.10 -3.48 8.61
C ARG A 169 -20.68 -2.91 8.54
N TRP A 170 -20.22 -2.21 9.57
CA TRP A 170 -18.89 -1.58 9.61
C TRP A 170 -17.78 -2.54 9.18
N LYS A 171 -17.84 -3.80 9.65
CA LYS A 171 -16.83 -4.82 9.40
C LYS A 171 -16.77 -5.22 7.93
N VAL A 172 -17.92 -5.37 7.27
CA VAL A 172 -18.00 -5.72 5.85
C VAL A 172 -17.27 -4.68 5.01
N PHE A 173 -17.53 -3.40 5.26
CA PHE A 173 -16.87 -2.31 4.55
C PHE A 173 -15.41 -2.13 4.97
N SER A 174 -15.07 -2.42 6.23
CA SER A 174 -13.69 -2.47 6.71
C SER A 174 -12.86 -3.51 5.96
N ASP A 175 -13.42 -4.70 5.73
CA ASP A 175 -12.73 -5.79 5.02
C ASP A 175 -12.49 -5.39 3.54
N TRP A 176 -13.46 -4.73 2.88
CA TRP A 176 -13.26 -4.14 1.56
C TRP A 176 -12.20 -3.04 1.55
N ALA A 177 -12.24 -2.12 2.52
CA ALA A 177 -11.25 -1.06 2.64
C ALA A 177 -9.84 -1.62 2.84
N LYS A 178 -9.69 -2.69 3.63
CA LYS A 178 -8.41 -3.38 3.81
C LYS A 178 -7.89 -3.96 2.49
N LYS A 179 -8.75 -4.66 1.74
CA LYS A 179 -8.41 -5.19 0.42
C LYS A 179 -8.00 -4.08 -0.56
N GLY A 180 -8.69 -2.94 -0.50
CA GLY A 180 -8.32 -1.75 -1.26
C GLY A 180 -6.95 -1.18 -0.90
N GLN A 181 -6.59 -1.12 0.39
CA GLN A 181 -5.24 -0.73 0.82
C GLN A 181 -4.15 -1.68 0.31
N GLU A 182 -4.43 -2.99 0.28
CA GLU A 182 -3.49 -3.99 -0.25
C GLU A 182 -3.19 -3.73 -1.73
N TYR A 183 -4.22 -3.60 -2.58
CA TYR A 183 -4.05 -3.23 -3.98
C TYR A 183 -3.33 -1.90 -4.17
N LYS A 184 -3.73 -0.87 -3.42
CA LYS A 184 -3.12 0.46 -3.48
C LYS A 184 -1.62 0.40 -3.17
N ASN A 185 -1.23 -0.31 -2.12
CA ASN A 185 0.16 -0.39 -1.70
C ASN A 185 1.02 -1.20 -2.69
N GLU A 186 0.47 -2.26 -3.28
CA GLU A 186 1.17 -3.02 -4.32
C GLU A 186 1.34 -2.18 -5.60
N LEU A 187 0.31 -1.45 -6.04
CA LEU A 187 0.41 -0.54 -7.19
C LEU A 187 1.39 0.61 -6.95
N LEU A 188 1.42 1.19 -5.74
CA LEU A 188 2.40 2.23 -5.37
C LEU A 188 3.84 1.75 -5.53
N LYS A 189 4.15 0.50 -5.15
CA LYS A 189 5.50 -0.06 -5.34
C LYS A 189 5.91 -0.13 -6.81
N LEU A 190 4.94 -0.35 -7.70
CA LEU A 190 5.20 -0.47 -9.14
C LEU A 190 5.49 0.87 -9.82
N VAL A 191 5.14 2.00 -9.21
CA VAL A 191 5.47 3.35 -9.73
C VAL A 191 6.97 3.52 -9.84
N ASP A 192 7.70 3.21 -8.76
CA ASP A 192 9.16 3.26 -8.74
C ASP A 192 9.79 2.07 -9.49
N GLU A 193 9.16 0.89 -9.41
CA GLU A 193 9.72 -0.31 -10.05
C GLU A 193 9.74 -0.22 -11.58
N ASP A 194 8.81 0.51 -12.20
CA ASP A 194 8.83 0.79 -13.64
C ASP A 194 10.11 1.55 -14.04
N THR A 195 10.43 2.63 -13.33
CA THR A 195 11.67 3.39 -13.52
C THR A 195 12.91 2.55 -13.23
N ASN A 196 12.88 1.73 -12.17
CA ASN A 196 14.01 0.84 -11.85
C ASN A 196 14.22 -0.22 -12.94
N ALA A 197 13.15 -0.78 -13.51
CA ALA A 197 13.21 -1.74 -14.59
C ALA A 197 13.76 -1.11 -15.88
N PHE A 198 13.33 0.11 -16.20
CA PHE A 198 13.88 0.88 -17.31
C PHE A 198 15.38 1.17 -17.13
N ASN A 199 15.79 1.62 -15.95
CA ASN A 199 17.20 1.88 -15.64
C ASN A 199 18.07 0.63 -15.78
N LYS A 200 17.57 -0.55 -15.40
CA LYS A 200 18.26 -1.84 -15.62
C LYS A 200 18.49 -2.12 -17.11
N ILE A 201 17.53 -1.79 -17.98
CA ILE A 201 17.70 -1.90 -19.44
C ILE A 201 18.83 -0.97 -19.91
N MET A 202 18.85 0.29 -19.45
CA MET A 202 19.88 1.26 -19.83
C MET A 202 21.29 0.85 -19.37
N ILE A 203 21.40 0.28 -18.18
CA ILE A 203 22.65 -0.30 -17.66
C ILE A 203 23.08 -1.49 -18.54
N ALA A 204 22.15 -2.37 -18.90
CA ALA A 204 22.44 -3.51 -19.78
C ALA A 204 22.93 -3.06 -21.16
N PHE A 205 22.35 -1.99 -21.72
CA PHE A 205 22.82 -1.41 -22.99
C PHE A 205 24.24 -0.83 -22.91
N SER A 206 24.65 -0.37 -21.74
CA SER A 206 25.98 0.21 -21.48
C SER A 206 27.09 -0.83 -21.30
N LEU A 207 26.77 -2.12 -21.23
CA LEU A 207 27.77 -3.19 -21.09
C LEU A 207 28.76 -3.22 -22.29
N PRO A 208 30.00 -3.68 -22.07
CA PRO A 208 31.00 -3.85 -23.12
C PRO A 208 30.52 -4.74 -24.28
N LYS A 209 31.13 -4.54 -25.45
CA LYS A 209 30.79 -5.25 -26.72
C LYS A 209 32.00 -5.51 -27.61
N GLY A 210 33.20 -5.51 -27.03
CA GLY A 210 34.48 -5.65 -27.75
C GLY A 210 34.80 -7.10 -28.13
N SER A 211 34.46 -8.06 -27.26
CA SER A 211 34.64 -9.50 -27.53
C SER A 211 33.31 -10.21 -27.82
N ASP A 212 33.37 -11.40 -28.42
CA ASP A 212 32.17 -12.21 -28.66
C ASP A 212 31.51 -12.71 -27.37
N GLU A 213 32.31 -12.93 -26.32
CA GLU A 213 31.81 -13.27 -24.99
C GLU A 213 31.07 -12.08 -24.35
N GLU A 214 31.63 -10.88 -24.44
CA GLU A 214 30.98 -9.65 -23.98
C GLU A 214 29.66 -9.40 -24.73
N LYS A 215 29.62 -9.62 -26.05
CA LYS A 215 28.37 -9.49 -26.83
C LYS A 215 27.30 -10.48 -26.37
N LYS A 216 27.66 -11.73 -26.06
CA LYS A 216 26.73 -12.74 -25.55
C LYS A 216 26.17 -12.34 -24.19
N ILE A 217 27.04 -11.97 -23.24
CA ILE A 217 26.64 -11.51 -21.90
C ILE A 217 25.74 -10.29 -22.01
N ARG A 218 26.13 -9.29 -22.79
CA ARG A 218 25.33 -8.08 -23.02
C ARG A 218 23.95 -8.40 -23.58
N THR A 219 23.87 -9.26 -24.58
CA THR A 219 22.59 -9.66 -25.19
C THR A 219 21.69 -10.37 -24.19
N ALA A 220 22.24 -11.32 -23.42
CA ALA A 220 21.50 -12.03 -22.38
C ALA A 220 20.98 -11.08 -21.30
N THR A 221 21.82 -10.15 -20.81
CA THR A 221 21.42 -9.17 -19.80
C THR A 221 20.35 -8.21 -20.32
N ILE A 222 20.42 -7.77 -21.58
CA ILE A 222 19.37 -6.94 -22.20
C ILE A 222 18.05 -7.71 -22.24
N GLN A 223 18.06 -8.99 -22.63
CA GLN A 223 16.84 -9.81 -22.70
C GLN A 223 16.23 -10.03 -21.31
N GLU A 224 17.02 -10.36 -20.30
CA GLU A 224 16.52 -10.51 -18.92
C GLU A 224 15.97 -9.19 -18.36
N ALA A 225 16.66 -8.07 -18.59
CA ALA A 225 16.19 -6.76 -18.17
C ALA A 225 14.88 -6.36 -18.88
N THR A 226 14.78 -6.65 -20.18
CA THR A 226 13.58 -6.38 -20.99
C THR A 226 12.42 -7.26 -20.53
N LYS A 227 12.67 -8.52 -20.18
CA LYS A 227 11.66 -9.42 -19.64
C LYS A 227 11.08 -8.87 -18.34
N HIS A 228 11.93 -8.49 -17.40
CA HIS A 228 11.50 -7.84 -16.14
C HIS A 228 10.71 -6.56 -16.40
N ALA A 229 11.19 -5.68 -17.28
CA ALA A 229 10.48 -4.47 -17.67
C ALA A 229 9.16 -4.71 -18.43
N THR A 230 8.95 -5.90 -18.97
CA THR A 230 7.66 -6.30 -19.55
C THR A 230 6.71 -6.84 -18.47
N GLU A 231 7.25 -7.55 -17.47
CA GLU A 231 6.49 -8.13 -16.36
C GLU A 231 5.95 -7.08 -15.39
N VAL A 232 6.68 -5.98 -15.15
CA VAL A 232 6.24 -4.87 -14.29
C VAL A 232 4.90 -4.25 -14.74
N PRO A 233 4.75 -3.72 -15.97
CA PRO A 233 3.48 -3.20 -16.43
C PRO A 233 2.41 -4.30 -16.56
N PHE A 234 2.76 -5.55 -16.88
CA PHE A 234 1.78 -6.64 -16.84
C PHE A 234 1.23 -6.87 -15.42
N LYS A 235 2.07 -6.74 -14.38
CA LYS A 235 1.63 -6.78 -12.99
C LYS A 235 0.73 -5.60 -12.63
N VAL A 236 1.00 -4.41 -13.16
CA VAL A 236 0.09 -3.25 -13.04
C VAL A 236 -1.29 -3.59 -13.62
N MET A 237 -1.35 -4.19 -14.81
CA MET A 237 -2.64 -4.63 -15.40
C MET A 237 -3.40 -5.58 -14.48
N GLN A 238 -2.72 -6.59 -13.93
CA GLN A 238 -3.35 -7.57 -13.03
C GLN A 238 -3.90 -6.93 -11.76
N LEU A 239 -3.12 -6.05 -11.12
CA LEU A 239 -3.54 -5.39 -9.88
C LEU A 239 -4.62 -4.35 -10.13
N ALA A 240 -4.52 -3.56 -11.20
CA ALA A 240 -5.54 -2.58 -11.56
C ALA A 240 -6.88 -3.25 -11.89
N TYR A 241 -6.87 -4.31 -12.71
CA TYR A 241 -8.07 -5.10 -12.98
C TYR A 241 -8.62 -5.77 -11.71
N GLY A 242 -7.77 -6.40 -10.90
CA GLY A 242 -8.17 -7.02 -9.64
C GLY A 242 -8.82 -6.02 -8.69
N SER A 243 -8.29 -4.80 -8.61
CA SER A 243 -8.83 -3.74 -7.75
C SER A 243 -10.27 -3.32 -8.08
N MET A 244 -10.73 -3.57 -9.32
CA MET A 244 -12.09 -3.25 -9.75
C MET A 244 -13.16 -4.04 -9.00
N GLU A 245 -12.83 -5.16 -8.36
CA GLU A 245 -13.77 -5.89 -7.51
C GLU A 245 -14.19 -5.05 -6.28
N VAL A 246 -13.24 -4.30 -5.69
CA VAL A 246 -13.51 -3.42 -4.55
C VAL A 246 -14.36 -2.26 -5.02
N ILE A 247 -14.01 -1.68 -6.17
CA ILE A 247 -14.73 -0.56 -6.78
C ILE A 247 -16.18 -0.97 -7.12
N LYS A 248 -16.39 -2.14 -7.71
CA LYS A 248 -17.72 -2.68 -8.02
C LYS A 248 -18.54 -2.89 -6.75
N ALA A 249 -17.97 -3.56 -5.74
CA ALA A 249 -18.68 -3.77 -4.48
C ALA A 249 -19.13 -2.44 -3.84
N MET A 250 -18.29 -1.39 -3.96
CA MET A 250 -18.61 -0.05 -3.47
C MET A 250 -19.65 0.67 -4.33
N ALA A 251 -19.65 0.49 -5.64
CA ALA A 251 -20.72 0.98 -6.51
C ALA A 251 -22.06 0.31 -6.19
N GLU A 252 -22.08 -1.00 -5.88
CA GLU A 252 -23.29 -1.78 -5.60
C GLU A 252 -23.86 -1.51 -4.20
N THR A 253 -23.02 -1.55 -3.18
CA THR A 253 -23.46 -1.64 -1.78
C THR A 253 -22.91 -0.55 -0.87
N GLY A 254 -21.96 0.25 -1.36
CA GLY A 254 -21.34 1.34 -0.63
C GLY A 254 -22.26 2.54 -0.43
N ASN A 255 -21.73 3.58 0.21
CA ASN A 255 -22.43 4.80 0.52
C ASN A 255 -22.98 5.45 -0.76
N PRO A 256 -24.31 5.60 -0.92
CA PRO A 256 -24.90 6.15 -2.13
C PRO A 256 -24.41 7.57 -2.45
N ASN A 257 -24.08 8.36 -1.42
CA ASN A 257 -23.59 9.73 -1.57
C ASN A 257 -22.18 9.81 -2.19
N SER A 258 -21.49 8.68 -2.34
CA SER A 258 -20.15 8.57 -2.89
C SER A 258 -20.10 7.59 -4.07
N VAL A 259 -21.26 7.33 -4.70
CA VAL A 259 -21.34 6.39 -5.83
C VAL A 259 -20.58 6.92 -7.06
N SER A 260 -20.53 8.24 -7.26
CA SER A 260 -19.74 8.87 -8.32
C SER A 260 -18.25 8.60 -8.17
N ASP A 261 -17.74 8.54 -6.94
CA ASP A 261 -16.34 8.25 -6.65
C ASP A 261 -15.98 6.81 -7.09
N ALA A 262 -16.90 5.86 -6.93
CA ALA A 262 -16.72 4.50 -7.45
C ALA A 262 -16.68 4.48 -8.99
N GLY A 263 -17.51 5.29 -9.64
CA GLY A 263 -17.50 5.44 -11.10
C GLY A 263 -16.17 5.98 -11.64
N VAL A 264 -15.66 7.07 -11.05
CA VAL A 264 -14.33 7.62 -11.37
C VAL A 264 -13.24 6.60 -11.07
N GLY A 265 -13.36 5.87 -9.96
CA GLY A 265 -12.45 4.78 -9.60
C GLY A 265 -12.34 3.72 -10.71
N ALA A 266 -13.46 3.30 -11.28
CA ALA A 266 -13.51 2.30 -12.36
C ALA A 266 -12.87 2.82 -13.65
N LEU A 267 -13.13 4.08 -14.02
CA LEU A 267 -12.50 4.75 -15.17
C LEU A 267 -10.97 4.80 -15.03
N CYS A 268 -10.47 5.15 -13.84
CA CYS A 268 -9.04 5.14 -13.54
C CYS A 268 -8.47 3.72 -13.63
N ALA A 269 -9.08 2.73 -12.98
CA ALA A 269 -8.60 1.35 -13.00
C ALA A 269 -8.52 0.78 -14.42
N ARG A 270 -9.55 1.00 -15.25
CA ARG A 270 -9.54 0.63 -16.67
C ARG A 270 -8.44 1.36 -17.44
N SER A 271 -8.20 2.63 -17.13
CA SER A 271 -7.15 3.42 -17.78
C SER A 271 -5.75 2.94 -17.42
N ALA A 272 -5.55 2.54 -16.17
CA ALA A 272 -4.32 1.89 -15.72
C ALA A 272 -4.05 0.58 -16.45
N VAL A 273 -5.07 -0.28 -16.64
CA VAL A 273 -4.92 -1.53 -17.40
C VAL A 273 -4.50 -1.25 -18.84
N MET A 274 -5.21 -0.36 -19.55
CA MET A 274 -4.90 -0.05 -20.94
C MET A 274 -3.54 0.63 -21.11
N GLY A 275 -3.23 1.61 -20.25
CA GLY A 275 -1.95 2.32 -20.29
C GLY A 275 -0.77 1.39 -20.01
N ALA A 276 -0.89 0.51 -19.01
CA ALA A 276 0.13 -0.49 -18.74
C ALA A 276 0.28 -1.49 -19.90
N PHE A 277 -0.81 -1.85 -20.57
CA PHE A 277 -0.74 -2.77 -21.70
C PHE A 277 0.04 -2.21 -22.90
N LEU A 278 -0.02 -0.89 -23.14
CA LEU A 278 0.83 -0.24 -24.15
C LEU A 278 2.32 -0.45 -23.85
N ASN A 279 2.71 -0.37 -22.57
CA ASN A 279 4.08 -0.61 -22.12
C ASN A 279 4.49 -2.09 -22.22
N VAL A 280 3.56 -3.01 -21.95
CA VAL A 280 3.77 -4.45 -22.22
C VAL A 280 4.02 -4.69 -23.71
N LYS A 281 3.20 -4.11 -24.60
CA LYS A 281 3.29 -4.29 -26.06
C LYS A 281 4.63 -3.84 -26.61
N ILE A 282 5.11 -2.66 -26.22
CA ILE A 282 6.38 -2.12 -26.72
C ILE A 282 7.59 -2.93 -26.22
N ASN A 283 7.59 -3.35 -24.96
CA ASN A 283 8.68 -4.15 -24.40
C ASN A 283 8.68 -5.58 -24.97
N ALA A 284 7.51 -6.21 -25.11
CA ALA A 284 7.35 -7.54 -25.68
C ALA A 284 7.83 -7.63 -27.14
N ALA A 285 7.68 -6.55 -27.93
CA ALA A 285 8.19 -6.50 -29.30
C ALA A 285 9.72 -6.68 -29.37
N SER A 286 10.44 -6.26 -28.33
CA SER A 286 11.90 -6.30 -28.23
C SER A 286 12.45 -7.62 -27.66
N LEU A 287 11.58 -8.53 -27.22
CA LEU A 287 11.98 -9.85 -26.69
C LEU A 287 12.27 -10.84 -27.82
N THR A 288 13.32 -11.65 -27.64
CA THR A 288 13.66 -12.76 -28.53
C THR A 288 12.84 -14.01 -28.25
N ASP A 289 12.45 -14.25 -26.99
CA ASP A 289 11.50 -15.30 -26.63
C ASP A 289 10.09 -14.93 -27.08
N LYS A 290 9.77 -15.29 -28.33
CA LYS A 290 8.48 -14.99 -28.96
C LYS A 290 7.31 -15.73 -28.30
N ALA A 291 7.53 -16.95 -27.80
CA ALA A 291 6.49 -17.71 -27.13
C ALA A 291 6.06 -17.03 -25.83
N PHE A 292 7.04 -16.56 -25.03
CA PHE A 292 6.75 -15.79 -23.82
C PHE A 292 6.05 -14.46 -24.15
N ALA A 293 6.54 -13.71 -25.14
CA ALA A 293 5.94 -12.45 -25.57
C ALA A 293 4.48 -12.65 -26.01
N GLU A 294 4.20 -13.61 -26.90
CA GLU A 294 2.84 -13.91 -27.39
C GLU A 294 1.90 -14.34 -26.25
N GLN A 295 2.38 -15.15 -25.32
CA GLN A 295 1.60 -15.56 -24.15
C GLN A 295 1.20 -14.35 -23.30
N LEU A 296 2.14 -13.42 -23.07
CA LEU A 296 1.89 -12.24 -22.26
C LEU A 296 0.93 -11.27 -22.94
N ILE A 297 1.08 -11.08 -24.27
CA ILE A 297 0.15 -10.28 -25.08
C ILE A 297 -1.25 -10.88 -25.06
N SER A 298 -1.39 -12.20 -25.23
CA SER A 298 -2.69 -12.88 -25.17
C SER A 298 -3.38 -12.66 -23.83
N LYS A 299 -2.66 -12.86 -22.71
CA LYS A 299 -3.19 -12.58 -21.37
C LYS A 299 -3.54 -11.10 -21.18
N GLY A 300 -2.72 -10.20 -21.71
CA GLY A 300 -2.95 -8.75 -21.67
C GLY A 300 -4.23 -8.34 -22.38
N ASN A 301 -4.49 -8.88 -23.58
CA ASN A 301 -5.73 -8.62 -24.33
C ASN A 301 -6.97 -9.08 -23.55
N VAL A 302 -6.90 -10.25 -22.91
CA VAL A 302 -8.00 -10.75 -22.05
C VAL A 302 -8.25 -9.80 -20.89
N LEU A 303 -7.20 -9.34 -20.19
CA LEU A 303 -7.33 -8.40 -19.08
C LEU A 303 -7.89 -7.04 -19.53
N GLU A 304 -7.43 -6.51 -20.67
CA GLU A 304 -7.94 -5.25 -21.24
C GLU A 304 -9.44 -5.34 -21.55
N ASN A 305 -9.87 -6.40 -22.24
CA ASN A 305 -11.28 -6.62 -22.56
C ASN A 305 -12.14 -6.78 -21.31
N ASN A 306 -11.67 -7.58 -20.33
CA ASN A 306 -12.39 -7.79 -19.08
C ASN A 306 -12.50 -6.49 -18.27
N ALA A 307 -11.44 -5.67 -18.23
CA ALA A 307 -11.47 -4.38 -17.54
C ALA A 307 -12.47 -3.41 -18.21
N GLN A 308 -12.52 -3.37 -19.55
CA GLN A 308 -13.50 -2.56 -20.27
C GLN A 308 -14.94 -3.03 -20.04
N GLN A 309 -15.18 -4.34 -20.00
CA GLN A 309 -16.51 -4.87 -19.72
C GLN A 309 -16.94 -4.57 -18.27
N LEU A 310 -16.05 -4.78 -17.31
CA LEU A 310 -16.32 -4.54 -15.90
C LEU A 310 -16.53 -3.05 -15.60
N GLU A 311 -15.78 -2.17 -16.26
CA GLU A 311 -15.97 -0.72 -16.16
C GLU A 311 -17.35 -0.30 -16.65
N LYS A 312 -17.80 -0.79 -17.81
CA LYS A 312 -19.17 -0.55 -18.32
C LYS A 312 -20.24 -1.02 -17.34
N GLU A 313 -20.05 -2.20 -16.74
CA GLU A 313 -20.96 -2.73 -15.72
C GLU A 313 -21.03 -1.81 -14.50
N ILE A 314 -19.87 -1.41 -13.96
CA ILE A 314 -19.79 -0.49 -12.82
C ILE A 314 -20.46 0.85 -13.15
N LEU A 315 -20.16 1.44 -14.32
CA LEU A 315 -20.79 2.69 -14.72
C LEU A 315 -22.31 2.56 -14.91
N SER A 316 -22.79 1.42 -15.39
CA SER A 316 -24.24 1.18 -15.45
C SER A 316 -24.87 1.17 -14.06
N ILE A 317 -24.21 0.58 -13.07
CA ILE A 317 -24.66 0.58 -11.66
C ILE A 317 -24.63 2.00 -11.10
N VAL A 318 -23.57 2.76 -11.38
CA VAL A 318 -23.39 4.14 -10.90
C VAL A 318 -24.44 5.05 -11.50
N ASN A 319 -24.63 5.03 -12.82
CA ASN A 319 -25.58 5.88 -13.52
C ASN A 319 -27.05 5.57 -13.17
N ALA A 320 -27.36 4.34 -12.74
CA ALA A 320 -28.70 4.01 -12.24
C ALA A 320 -28.99 4.63 -10.86
N LYS A 321 -27.98 5.18 -10.18
CA LYS A 321 -28.05 5.74 -8.82
C LYS A 321 -27.85 7.27 -8.76
N ILE A 322 -27.54 7.90 -9.89
CA ILE A 322 -27.33 9.35 -10.02
C ILE A 322 -28.55 9.97 -10.71
#